data_AF-A0A5D3IE93-F1
#
_entry.id   AF-A0A5D3IE93-F1
#
_cell.length_a   1.000
_cell.length_b   1.000
_cell.length_c   1.000
_cell.angle_alpha   90.00
_cell.angle_beta   90.00
_cell.angle_gamma   90.00
#
_symmetry.space_group_name_H-M   'P 1'
#
loop_
_entity.id
_entity.type
_entity.pdbx_description
1 polymer ?
#
loop_
_entity_poly.entity_id
_entity_poly.type
_entity_poly.pdbx_seq_one_letter_code
_entity_poly.pdbx_strand_id
1 'polypeptide(L)'
;MTVGEVVWKEFTAALQEAATLGEQISRQQEAVEEEEARTLAALVEKTRPVLPYISGKVLVRYYHPGGQFAEAEKDYIEGIVVVDEFRRKCEGSDDTRGTCTGQQLVLTRKGVLLVLTREGHWSNWQNEPSSWQAEAKEVTPLEAVQRFDFADIVQGLVDGLREAINETEKKRKQLEKRASRLAGSKKLVED
;
A
#
# COMPACT_ATOMS: atom_id res chain seq x y z
N MET A 1 -35.59 19.46 -46.23
CA MET A 1 -34.58 18.84 -45.36
C MET A 1 -34.30 17.46 -45.89
N THR A 2 -33.06 17.15 -46.27
CA THR A 2 -32.70 15.81 -46.74
C THR A 2 -32.51 14.86 -45.55
N VAL A 3 -32.66 13.55 -45.77
CA VAL A 3 -32.38 12.54 -44.73
C VAL A 3 -30.96 12.72 -44.16
N GLY A 4 -30.00 13.11 -44.99
CA GLY A 4 -28.63 13.41 -44.55
C GLY A 4 -28.52 14.60 -43.59
N GLU A 5 -29.33 15.66 -43.76
CA GLU A 5 -29.33 16.83 -42.87
C GLU A 5 -29.91 16.49 -41.48
N VAL A 6 -30.93 15.63 -41.42
CA VAL A 6 -31.54 15.18 -40.15
C VAL A 6 -30.54 14.32 -39.37
N VAL A 7 -29.96 13.32 -40.03
CA VAL A 7 -28.97 12.41 -39.41
C VAL A 7 -27.73 13.18 -38.94
N TRP A 8 -27.23 14.13 -39.73
CA TRP A 8 -26.10 14.96 -39.33
C TRP A 8 -26.41 15.82 -38.11
N LYS A 9 -27.60 16.44 -38.06
CA LYS A 9 -28.04 17.25 -36.92
C LYS A 9 -28.14 16.41 -35.64
N GLU A 10 -28.75 15.23 -35.71
CA GLU A 10 -28.84 14.30 -34.58
C GLU A 10 -27.46 13.86 -34.08
N PHE A 11 -26.54 13.52 -35.00
CA PHE A 11 -25.17 13.17 -34.66
C PHE A 11 -24.43 14.32 -33.95
N THR A 12 -24.51 15.54 -34.48
CA THR A 12 -23.87 16.72 -33.85
C THR A 12 -24.47 17.04 -32.48
N ALA A 13 -25.78 16.88 -32.30
CA ALA A 13 -26.44 17.06 -31.01
C ALA A 13 -25.94 16.03 -29.99
N ALA A 14 -25.85 14.76 -30.36
CA ALA A 14 -25.33 13.69 -29.51
C ALA A 14 -23.86 13.92 -29.13
N LEU A 15 -23.02 14.40 -30.06
CA LEU A 15 -21.64 14.77 -29.75
C LEU A 15 -21.56 15.92 -28.74
N GLN A 16 -22.39 16.93 -28.88
CA GLN A 16 -22.41 18.08 -27.96
C GLN A 16 -22.91 17.69 -26.56
N GLU A 17 -23.91 16.81 -26.50
CA GLU A 17 -24.40 16.23 -25.24
C GLU A 17 -23.30 15.40 -24.57
N ALA A 18 -22.63 14.50 -25.31
CA ALA A 18 -21.53 13.70 -24.80
C ALA A 18 -20.37 14.55 -24.29
N ALA A 19 -20.01 15.63 -24.99
CA ALA A 19 -18.98 16.57 -24.54
C ALA A 19 -19.37 17.27 -23.24
N THR A 20 -20.62 17.73 -23.13
CA THR A 20 -21.13 18.39 -21.92
C THR A 20 -21.13 17.44 -20.72
N LEU A 21 -21.57 16.19 -20.92
CA LEU A 21 -21.54 15.16 -19.87
C LEU A 21 -20.11 14.82 -19.47
N GLY A 22 -19.19 14.69 -20.43
CA GLY A 22 -17.78 14.45 -20.16
C GLY A 22 -17.15 15.54 -19.29
N GLU A 23 -17.43 16.81 -19.57
CA GLU A 23 -16.98 17.93 -18.73
C GLU A 23 -17.57 17.89 -17.32
N GLN A 24 -18.85 17.55 -17.18
CA GLN A 24 -19.50 17.44 -15.88
C GLN A 24 -18.90 16.31 -15.04
N ILE A 25 -18.66 15.15 -15.66
CA ILE A 25 -18.03 13.99 -15.01
C ILE A 25 -16.62 14.35 -14.56
N SER A 26 -15.80 14.95 -15.42
CA SER A 26 -14.43 15.36 -15.08
C SER A 26 -14.41 16.29 -13.87
N ARG A 27 -15.27 17.31 -13.85
CA ARG A 27 -15.37 18.24 -12.71
C ARG A 27 -15.82 17.56 -11.43
N GLN A 28 -16.74 16.60 -11.52
CA GLN A 28 -17.20 15.83 -10.36
C GLN A 28 -16.10 14.92 -9.82
N GLN A 29 -15.35 14.25 -10.70
CA GLN A 29 -14.21 13.41 -10.33
C GLN A 29 -13.13 14.22 -9.62
N GLU A 30 -12.73 15.37 -10.18
CA GLU A 30 -11.75 16.27 -9.57
C GLU A 30 -12.21 16.73 -8.17
N ALA A 31 -13.48 17.15 -8.02
CA ALA A 31 -14.01 17.59 -6.74
C ALA A 31 -14.06 16.47 -5.69
N VAL A 32 -14.34 15.22 -6.10
CA VAL A 32 -14.31 14.04 -5.21
C VAL A 32 -12.89 13.72 -4.80
N GLU A 33 -11.95 13.63 -5.75
CA GLU A 33 -10.53 13.35 -5.47
C GLU A 33 -9.93 14.38 -4.52
N GLU A 34 -10.26 15.68 -4.69
CA GLU A 34 -9.81 16.73 -3.77
C GLU A 34 -10.34 16.54 -2.35
N GLU A 35 -11.62 16.18 -2.20
CA GLU A 35 -12.22 15.96 -0.88
C GLU A 35 -11.67 14.70 -0.19
N GLU A 36 -11.46 13.62 -0.96
CA GLU A 36 -10.81 12.40 -0.49
C GLU A 36 -9.37 12.67 -0.07
N ALA A 37 -8.61 13.44 -0.86
CA ALA A 37 -7.25 13.85 -0.53
C ALA A 37 -7.18 14.70 0.74
N ARG A 38 -8.10 15.67 0.91
CA ARG A 38 -8.24 16.45 2.16
C ARG A 38 -8.54 15.55 3.36
N THR A 39 -9.45 14.60 3.18
CA THR A 39 -9.83 13.65 4.24
C THR A 39 -8.65 12.74 4.62
N LEU A 40 -7.94 12.19 3.62
CA LEU A 40 -6.75 11.38 3.84
C LEU A 40 -5.65 12.16 4.57
N ALA A 41 -5.41 13.42 4.19
CA ALA A 41 -4.46 14.28 4.89
C ALA A 41 -4.82 14.43 6.37
N ALA A 42 -6.10 14.70 6.68
CA ALA A 42 -6.57 14.82 8.06
C ALA A 42 -6.44 13.51 8.85
N LEU A 43 -6.67 12.35 8.22
CA LEU A 43 -6.46 11.03 8.83
C LEU A 43 -4.98 10.77 9.14
N VAL A 44 -4.08 11.11 8.21
CA VAL A 44 -2.63 11.00 8.41
C VAL A 44 -2.18 11.89 9.58
N GLU A 45 -2.65 13.13 9.67
CA GLU A 45 -2.31 14.01 10.79
C GLU A 45 -2.83 13.47 12.13
N LYS A 46 -4.04 12.91 12.17
CA LYS A 46 -4.61 12.29 13.38
C LYS A 46 -3.86 11.02 13.81
N THR A 47 -3.30 10.27 12.86
CA THR A 47 -2.56 9.03 13.16
C THR A 47 -1.10 9.31 13.52
N ARG A 48 -0.50 10.42 13.06
CA ARG A 48 0.92 10.74 13.28
C ARG A 48 1.40 10.60 14.74
N PRO A 49 0.65 11.05 15.78
CA PRO A 49 1.10 10.94 17.18
C PRO A 49 1.29 9.50 17.67
N VAL A 50 0.56 8.54 17.09
CA VAL A 50 0.62 7.14 17.53
C VAL A 50 1.61 6.30 16.72
N LEU A 51 1.97 6.70 15.51
CA LEU A 51 2.88 5.98 14.59
C LEU A 51 4.20 5.51 15.23
N PRO A 52 4.89 6.29 16.11
CA PRO A 52 6.11 5.82 16.76
C PRO A 52 5.96 4.55 17.61
N TYR A 53 4.74 4.23 18.04
CA TYR A 53 4.44 3.08 18.90
C TYR A 53 3.89 1.89 18.15
N ILE A 54 3.24 2.15 17.00
CA ILE A 54 2.47 1.17 16.25
C ILE A 54 3.08 0.82 14.88
N SER A 55 4.08 1.56 14.41
CA SER A 55 4.77 1.21 13.16
C SER A 55 5.54 -0.11 13.31
N GLY A 56 5.42 -0.95 12.29
CA GLY A 56 6.13 -2.22 12.17
C GLY A 56 7.19 -2.15 11.08
N LYS A 57 8.00 -3.21 10.96
CA LYS A 57 8.92 -3.37 9.84
C LYS A 57 8.13 -3.79 8.61
N VAL A 58 8.17 -2.99 7.55
CA VAL A 58 7.68 -3.37 6.23
C VAL A 58 8.78 -4.18 5.56
N LEU A 59 8.49 -5.45 5.34
CA LEU A 59 9.41 -6.42 4.79
C LEU A 59 9.26 -6.50 3.27
N VAL A 60 10.40 -6.55 2.58
CA VAL A 60 10.47 -6.86 1.15
C VAL A 60 11.04 -8.27 1.01
N ARG A 61 10.27 -9.14 0.36
CA ARG A 61 10.73 -10.48 -0.02
C ARG A 61 11.61 -10.38 -1.26
N TYR A 62 12.73 -11.07 -1.23
CA TYR A 62 13.62 -11.25 -2.38
C TYR A 62 14.13 -12.69 -2.40
N TYR A 63 14.49 -13.18 -3.58
CA TYR A 63 15.08 -14.50 -3.76
C TYR A 63 16.60 -14.37 -3.88
N HIS A 64 17.34 -15.15 -3.09
CA HIS A 64 18.81 -15.11 -3.12
C HIS A 64 19.35 -15.95 -4.29
N PRO A 65 20.32 -15.45 -5.08
CA PRO A 65 20.90 -16.18 -6.23
C PRO A 65 21.76 -17.43 -5.86
N GLY A 66 21.64 -17.95 -4.65
CA GLY A 66 22.41 -19.11 -4.16
C GLY A 66 21.56 -20.27 -3.64
N GLY A 67 20.24 -20.09 -3.57
CA GLY A 67 19.30 -21.15 -3.23
C GLY A 67 18.08 -21.00 -4.10
N GLN A 68 17.86 -21.94 -5.03
CA GLN A 68 16.56 -22.11 -5.66
C GLN A 68 15.55 -22.18 -4.49
N PHE A 69 14.63 -21.23 -4.40
CA PHE A 69 13.55 -21.14 -3.40
C PHE A 69 13.89 -20.61 -1.98
N ALA A 70 15.07 -20.04 -1.72
CA ALA A 70 15.29 -19.38 -0.43
C ALA A 70 14.66 -17.97 -0.43
N GLU A 71 13.39 -17.87 0.01
CA GLU A 71 12.76 -16.59 0.33
C GLU A 71 13.56 -15.93 1.46
N ALA A 72 14.13 -14.76 1.16
CA ALA A 72 14.75 -13.90 2.15
C ALA A 72 13.90 -12.64 2.31
N GLU A 73 13.71 -12.21 3.54
CA GLU A 73 13.04 -10.95 3.86
C GLU A 73 14.09 -9.92 4.27
N LYS A 74 14.00 -8.71 3.71
CA LYS A 74 14.81 -7.58 4.13
C LYS A 74 13.90 -6.49 4.69
N ASP A 75 14.30 -5.93 5.83
CA ASP A 75 13.72 -4.72 6.37
C ASP A 75 13.93 -3.58 5.38
N TYR A 76 12.83 -3.00 4.88
CA TYR A 76 12.93 -1.88 3.94
C TYR A 76 12.65 -0.55 4.64
N ILE A 77 11.51 -0.46 5.34
CA ILE A 77 11.10 0.75 6.06
C ILE A 77 10.23 0.43 7.27
N GLU A 78 10.17 1.33 8.25
CA GLU A 78 9.20 1.24 9.35
C GLU A 78 7.91 2.00 8.99
N GLY A 79 6.77 1.32 9.08
CA GLY A 79 5.47 1.90 8.74
C GLY A 79 4.32 0.93 8.91
N ILE A 80 3.17 1.31 8.34
CA ILE A 80 1.96 0.51 8.24
C ILE A 80 1.68 0.35 6.74
N VAL A 81 1.51 -0.89 6.29
CA VAL A 81 1.03 -1.16 4.92
C VAL A 81 -0.46 -0.81 4.90
N VAL A 82 -0.81 0.19 4.10
CA VAL A 82 -2.17 0.69 3.96
C VAL A 82 -2.87 -0.05 2.83
N VAL A 83 -2.26 -0.12 1.66
CA VAL A 83 -2.79 -0.92 0.55
C VAL A 83 -1.73 -1.91 0.13
N ASP A 84 -2.09 -3.17 -0.06
CA ASP A 84 -1.19 -4.23 -0.55
C ASP A 84 -1.71 -4.82 -1.86
N GLU A 85 -1.25 -4.26 -2.99
CA GLU A 85 -1.57 -4.77 -4.32
C GLU A 85 -0.45 -5.64 -4.91
N PHE A 86 0.55 -6.05 -4.11
CA PHE A 86 1.65 -6.87 -4.60
C PHE A 86 1.16 -8.21 -5.18
N ARG A 87 0.04 -8.72 -4.69
CA ARG A 87 -0.50 -10.03 -5.08
C ARG A 87 -1.16 -10.05 -6.46
N ARG A 88 -1.39 -8.90 -7.12
CA ARG A 88 -2.31 -8.86 -8.28
C ARG A 88 -1.72 -9.32 -9.61
N LYS A 89 -0.39 -9.37 -9.80
CA LYS A 89 0.20 -9.70 -11.11
C LYS A 89 1.53 -10.43 -11.01
N CYS A 90 1.49 -11.74 -10.74
CA CYS A 90 2.53 -12.63 -11.26
C CYS A 90 2.04 -13.15 -12.60
N GLU A 91 2.57 -12.58 -13.69
CA GLU A 91 2.28 -12.96 -15.07
C GLU A 91 3.37 -13.93 -15.55
N GLY A 92 2.97 -15.13 -15.96
CA GLY A 92 3.87 -16.16 -16.46
C GLY A 92 3.06 -17.28 -17.07
N SER A 93 3.17 -17.44 -18.38
CA SER A 93 2.37 -18.35 -19.19
C SER A 93 2.75 -19.83 -19.04
N ASP A 94 3.83 -20.14 -18.30
CA ASP A 94 4.40 -21.47 -18.21
C ASP A 94 4.96 -21.71 -16.81
N ASP A 95 4.76 -22.90 -16.24
CA ASP A 95 5.16 -23.35 -14.88
C ASP A 95 6.67 -23.23 -14.55
N THR A 96 7.45 -22.60 -15.43
CA THR A 96 8.92 -22.54 -15.37
C THR A 96 9.51 -21.14 -15.22
N ARG A 97 8.76 -20.07 -15.51
CA ARG A 97 9.21 -18.69 -15.31
C ARG A 97 8.04 -17.70 -15.29
N GLY A 98 8.25 -16.53 -14.69
CA GLY A 98 7.27 -15.46 -14.72
C GLY A 98 7.81 -14.14 -14.20
N THR A 99 7.07 -13.08 -14.46
CA THR A 99 7.32 -11.73 -13.95
C THR A 99 6.29 -11.40 -12.90
N CYS A 100 6.70 -10.74 -11.83
CA CYS A 100 5.80 -10.28 -10.80
C CYS A 100 5.97 -8.78 -10.60
N THR A 101 4.86 -8.07 -10.62
CA THR A 101 4.83 -6.63 -10.37
C THR A 101 3.71 -6.31 -9.40
N GLY A 102 3.93 -5.33 -8.53
CA GLY A 102 2.85 -4.77 -7.76
C GLY A 102 3.28 -3.62 -6.89
N GLN A 103 2.30 -2.99 -6.26
CA GLN A 103 2.50 -1.76 -5.51
C GLN A 103 1.93 -1.90 -4.11
N GLN A 104 2.51 -1.17 -3.17
CA GLN A 104 1.99 -1.01 -1.84
C GLN A 104 1.95 0.48 -1.49
N LEU A 105 0.87 0.91 -0.85
CA LEU A 105 0.83 2.21 -0.19
C LEU A 105 1.22 2.00 1.28
N VAL A 106 2.20 2.74 1.76
CA VAL A 106 2.74 2.62 3.12
C VAL A 106 2.66 3.97 3.83
N LEU A 107 2.09 3.99 5.04
CA LEU A 107 2.20 5.12 5.96
C LEU A 107 3.43 4.90 6.85
N THR A 108 4.49 5.65 6.59
CA THR A 108 5.75 5.52 7.34
C THR A 108 5.61 5.97 8.79
N ARG A 109 6.54 5.55 9.64
CA ARG A 109 6.66 6.02 11.03
C ARG A 109 6.67 7.54 11.19
N LYS A 110 7.12 8.28 10.17
CA LYS A 110 7.17 9.76 10.17
C LYS A 110 5.85 10.40 9.74
N GLY A 111 4.83 9.61 9.38
CA GLY A 111 3.55 10.11 8.86
C GLY A 111 3.67 10.62 7.42
N VAL A 112 4.53 9.99 6.62
CA VAL A 112 4.68 10.23 5.18
C VAL A 112 4.12 9.03 4.43
N LEU A 113 3.36 9.29 3.35
CA LEU A 113 2.86 8.26 2.45
C LEU A 113 3.93 7.92 1.41
N LEU A 114 4.20 6.62 1.25
CA LEU A 114 5.10 6.08 0.24
C LEU A 114 4.36 5.09 -0.64
N VAL A 115 4.59 5.18 -1.94
CA VAL A 115 4.31 4.07 -2.85
C VAL A 115 5.57 3.26 -3.00
N LEU A 116 5.49 1.99 -2.60
CA LEU A 116 6.52 0.99 -2.81
C LEU A 116 6.14 0.17 -4.04
N THR A 117 6.84 0.39 -5.15
CA THR A 117 6.70 -0.41 -6.36
C THR A 117 7.70 -1.55 -6.32
N ARG A 118 7.23 -2.76 -6.59
CA ARG A 118 8.05 -3.97 -6.63
C ARG A 118 7.90 -4.61 -7.99
N GLU A 119 9.03 -5.00 -8.56
CA GLU A 119 9.07 -5.68 -9.84
C GLU A 119 10.13 -6.77 -9.78
N GLY A 120 9.90 -7.86 -10.46
CA GLY A 120 10.87 -8.93 -10.53
C GLY A 120 10.47 -10.01 -11.50
N HIS A 121 11.33 -10.99 -11.62
CA HIS A 121 11.06 -12.23 -12.32
C HIS A 121 11.57 -13.41 -11.51
N TRP A 122 10.90 -14.53 -11.69
CA TRP A 122 11.30 -15.82 -11.17
C TRP A 122 11.56 -16.79 -12.32
N SER A 123 12.48 -17.73 -12.11
CA SER A 123 12.73 -18.85 -13.01
C SER A 123 13.02 -20.12 -12.22
N ASN A 124 12.46 -21.24 -12.68
CA ASN A 124 12.72 -22.59 -12.19
C ASN A 124 13.87 -23.28 -12.93
N TRP A 125 14.46 -22.64 -13.95
CA TRP A 125 15.55 -23.21 -14.72
C TRP A 125 16.86 -23.21 -13.91
N GLN A 126 17.62 -24.31 -13.99
CA GLN A 126 18.97 -24.32 -13.43
C GLN A 126 19.83 -23.31 -14.18
N ASN A 127 20.44 -22.39 -13.42
CA ASN A 127 21.31 -21.29 -13.88
C ASN A 127 20.62 -20.03 -14.42
N GLU A 128 19.29 -19.90 -14.28
CA GLU A 128 18.61 -18.62 -14.51
C GLU A 128 18.27 -17.98 -13.14
N PRO A 129 18.89 -16.85 -12.77
CA PRO A 129 18.63 -16.23 -11.49
C PRO A 129 17.25 -15.57 -11.48
N SER A 130 16.55 -15.65 -10.36
CA SER A 130 15.42 -14.78 -10.09
C SER A 130 15.93 -13.42 -9.63
N SER A 131 15.29 -12.32 -10.04
CA SER A 131 15.67 -10.97 -9.61
C SER A 131 14.45 -10.18 -9.15
N TRP A 132 14.64 -9.34 -8.13
CA TRP A 132 13.60 -8.46 -7.61
C TRP A 132 14.19 -7.08 -7.32
N GLN A 133 13.46 -6.05 -7.67
CA GLN A 133 13.76 -4.65 -7.39
C GLN A 133 12.58 -4.01 -6.68
N ALA A 134 12.88 -3.07 -5.78
CA ALA A 134 11.88 -2.30 -5.07
C ALA A 134 12.26 -0.82 -5.06
N GLU A 135 11.34 0.03 -5.49
CA GLU A 135 11.47 1.48 -5.51
C GLU A 135 10.43 2.10 -4.59
N ALA A 136 10.84 3.03 -3.74
CA ALA A 136 9.93 3.79 -2.89
C ALA A 136 9.91 5.26 -3.32
N LYS A 137 8.70 5.77 -3.50
CA LYS A 137 8.45 7.17 -3.85
C LYS A 137 7.49 7.80 -2.85
N GLU A 138 7.86 8.96 -2.30
CA GLU A 138 6.92 9.79 -1.53
C GLU A 138 5.79 10.30 -2.43
N VAL A 139 4.57 10.21 -1.90
CA VAL A 139 3.37 10.67 -2.58
C VAL A 139 2.56 11.58 -1.66
N THR A 140 1.91 12.56 -2.26
CA THR A 140 0.90 13.37 -1.59
C THR A 140 -0.39 12.56 -1.37
N PRO A 141 -1.28 13.00 -0.47
CA PRO A 141 -2.61 12.40 -0.35
C PRO A 141 -3.40 12.39 -1.66
N LEU A 142 -3.26 13.45 -2.49
CA LEU A 142 -3.89 13.51 -3.80
C LEU A 142 -3.35 12.43 -4.75
N GLU A 143 -2.02 12.31 -4.85
CA GLU A 143 -1.41 11.25 -5.66
C GLU A 143 -1.75 9.85 -5.15
N ALA A 144 -2.01 9.67 -3.85
CA ALA A 144 -2.42 8.40 -3.29
C ALA A 144 -3.86 8.02 -3.70
N VAL A 145 -4.82 8.94 -3.59
CA VAL A 145 -6.22 8.68 -3.98
C VAL A 145 -6.39 8.56 -5.50
N GLN A 146 -5.53 9.21 -6.28
CA GLN A 146 -5.48 9.03 -7.74
C GLN A 146 -4.94 7.65 -8.17
N ARG A 147 -4.17 6.99 -7.30
CA ARG A 147 -3.54 5.69 -7.59
C ARG A 147 -4.28 4.52 -6.98
N PHE A 148 -4.87 4.71 -5.81
CA PHE A 148 -5.55 3.67 -5.04
C PHE A 148 -6.95 4.14 -4.66
N ASP A 149 -7.89 3.21 -4.60
CA ASP A 149 -9.25 3.50 -4.16
C ASP A 149 -9.26 4.04 -2.73
N PHE A 150 -9.93 5.18 -2.51
CA PHE A 150 -9.94 5.83 -1.20
C PHE A 150 -10.54 4.93 -0.10
N ALA A 151 -11.53 4.09 -0.41
CA ALA A 151 -12.10 3.17 0.56
C ALA A 151 -11.10 2.08 0.95
N ASP A 152 -10.33 1.56 -0.01
CA ASP A 152 -9.24 0.61 0.27
C ASP A 152 -8.16 1.24 1.16
N ILE A 153 -7.81 2.51 0.93
CA ILE A 153 -6.86 3.26 1.77
C ILE A 153 -7.37 3.36 3.21
N VAL A 154 -8.63 3.80 3.40
CA VAL A 154 -9.22 3.97 4.73
C VAL A 154 -9.33 2.64 5.46
N GLN A 155 -9.79 1.59 4.78
CA GLN A 155 -9.92 0.25 5.35
C GLN A 155 -8.54 -0.28 5.78
N GLY A 156 -7.54 -0.12 4.91
CA GLY A 156 -6.16 -0.47 5.18
C GLY A 156 -5.54 0.21 6.39
N LEU A 157 -5.80 1.51 6.56
CA LEU A 157 -5.40 2.24 7.76
C LEU A 157 -6.04 1.65 9.01
N VAL A 158 -7.35 1.37 8.98
CA VAL A 158 -8.06 0.79 10.13
C VAL A 158 -7.49 -0.58 10.50
N ASP A 159 -7.27 -1.44 9.52
CA ASP A 159 -6.76 -2.80 9.75
C ASP A 159 -5.33 -2.77 10.26
N GLY A 160 -4.47 -1.95 9.65
CA GLY A 160 -3.09 -1.76 10.12
C GLY A 160 -2.99 -1.20 11.54
N LEU A 161 -3.86 -0.24 11.89
CA LEU A 161 -3.94 0.27 13.28
C LEU A 161 -4.37 -0.83 14.25
N ARG A 162 -5.37 -1.65 13.90
CA ARG A 162 -5.85 -2.76 14.74
C ARG A 162 -4.78 -3.82 14.95
N GLU A 163 -4.10 -4.23 13.89
CA GLU A 163 -2.99 -5.18 13.97
C GLU A 163 -1.89 -4.66 14.90
N ALA A 164 -1.51 -3.39 14.73
CA ALA A 164 -0.47 -2.81 15.54
C ALA A 164 -0.86 -2.63 17.01
N ILE A 165 -2.14 -2.35 17.32
CA ILE A 165 -2.66 -2.35 18.68
C ILE A 165 -2.49 -3.75 19.30
N ASN A 166 -2.87 -4.80 18.58
CA ASN A 166 -2.74 -6.18 19.04
C ASN A 166 -1.27 -6.55 19.34
N GLU A 167 -0.35 -6.19 18.45
CA GLU A 167 1.08 -6.44 18.65
C GLU A 167 1.66 -5.63 19.83
N THR A 168 1.24 -4.38 19.97
CA THR A 168 1.64 -3.53 21.12
C THR A 168 1.15 -4.13 22.44
N GLU A 169 -0.07 -4.68 22.47
CA GLU A 169 -0.62 -5.30 23.67
C GLU A 169 0.13 -6.59 24.06
N LYS A 170 0.49 -7.41 23.06
CA LYS A 170 1.37 -8.58 23.27
C LYS A 170 2.71 -8.15 23.88
N LYS A 171 3.33 -7.10 23.32
CA LYS A 171 4.60 -6.55 23.81
C LYS A 171 4.49 -6.00 25.23
N ARG A 172 3.42 -5.29 25.56
CA ARG A 172 3.13 -4.82 26.93
C ARG A 172 3.11 -5.99 27.93
N LYS A 173 2.35 -7.05 27.64
CA LYS A 173 2.26 -8.25 28.49
C LYS A 173 3.63 -8.94 28.68
N GLN A 174 4.47 -8.96 27.65
CA GLN A 174 5.83 -9.50 27.75
C GLN A 174 6.74 -8.65 28.65
N LEU A 175 6.66 -7.32 28.52
CA LEU A 175 7.43 -6.40 29.35
C LEU A 175 7.01 -6.47 30.82
N GLU A 176 5.72 -6.56 31.11
CA GLU A 176 5.19 -6.76 32.46
C GLU A 176 5.73 -8.04 33.09
N LYS A 177 5.68 -9.17 32.37
CA LYS A 177 6.26 -10.44 32.83
C LYS A 177 7.75 -10.31 33.12
N ARG A 178 8.50 -9.61 32.27
CA ARG A 178 9.94 -9.40 32.46
C ARG A 178 10.23 -8.52 33.68
N ALA A 179 9.46 -7.46 33.89
CA ALA A 179 9.57 -6.58 35.04
C ALA A 179 9.31 -7.33 36.36
N SER A 180 8.26 -8.15 36.41
CA SER A 180 7.95 -8.97 37.59
C SER A 180 9.06 -9.98 37.91
N ARG A 181 9.66 -10.61 36.88
CA ARG A 181 10.81 -11.52 37.07
C ARG A 181 12.02 -10.80 37.67
N LEU A 182 12.36 -9.63 37.14
CA LEU A 182 13.49 -8.83 37.64
C LEU A 182 13.28 -8.35 39.08
N ALA A 183 12.05 -7.95 39.43
CA ALA A 183 11.71 -7.57 40.80
C ALA A 183 11.82 -8.75 41.78
N GLY A 184 11.41 -9.96 41.38
CA GLY A 184 11.58 -11.17 42.17
C GLY A 184 13.04 -11.57 42.36
N SER A 185 13.86 -11.46 41.30
CA SER A 185 15.29 -11.74 41.37
C SER A 185 16.06 -10.74 42.24
N LYS A 186 15.67 -9.46 42.27
CA LYS A 186 16.29 -8.47 43.18
C LYS A 186 16.05 -8.81 44.66
N LYS A 187 14.84 -9.22 45.03
CA LYS A 187 14.54 -9.64 46.41
C LYS A 187 15.40 -10.83 46.87
N LEU A 188 15.69 -11.78 45.97
CA LEU A 188 16.52 -12.95 46.27
C LEU A 188 18.03 -12.66 46.38
N VAL A 189 18.48 -11.46 45.98
CA VAL A 189 19.90 -11.04 46.04
C VAL A 189 20.14 -10.10 47.23
N GLU A 190 19.08 -9.52 47.80
CA GLU A 190 19.13 -8.63 48.96
C GLU A 190 18.82 -9.34 50.30
N ASP A 191 18.32 -10.59 50.24
CA ASP A 191 18.18 -11.52 51.37
C ASP A 191 19.41 -12.46 51.49
#